data_AF-A0A0M9ESY2-F1
#
_entry.id   AF-A0A0M9ESY2-F1
#
_cell.length_a   1.000
_cell.length_b   1.000
_cell.length_c   1.000
_cell.angle_alpha   90.00
_cell.angle_beta   90.00
_cell.angle_gamma   90.00
#
_symmetry.space_group_name_H-M   'P 1'
#
loop_
_entity.id
_entity.type
_entity.pdbx_description
1 polymer ?
#
loop_
_entity_poly.entity_id
_entity_poly.type
_entity_poly.pdbx_seq_one_letter_code
_entity_poly.pdbx_strand_id
1 'polypeptide(L)'
;MSQHQEGPPHSTLAAQEESRNSYQKVTDYTIQIATDNSRNIILLARQQATWLENTIEQARTKLETANCEFATWWFDTLIQIMVVELDRCRSIEAAHRTMVITMEALMQTPGSSI
;
A
#
# COMPACT_ATOMS: atom_id res chain seq x y z
N MET A 1 -6.89 37.60 -58.69
CA MET A 1 -5.83 36.72 -58.15
C MET A 1 -6.06 36.62 -56.65
N SER A 2 -6.64 35.51 -56.20
CA SER A 2 -6.81 35.20 -54.77
C SER A 2 -5.59 34.44 -54.31
N GLN A 3 -4.92 34.89 -53.25
CA GLN A 3 -4.06 34.02 -52.45
C GLN A 3 -4.46 34.12 -50.99
N HIS A 4 -4.52 32.93 -50.40
CA HIS A 4 -5.08 32.60 -49.11
C HIS A 4 -4.34 33.28 -47.96
N GLN A 5 -5.15 33.74 -47.01
CA GLN A 5 -4.73 34.15 -45.69
C GLN A 5 -4.64 32.88 -44.84
N GLU A 6 -3.42 32.42 -44.56
CA GLU A 6 -3.16 31.34 -43.61
C GLU A 6 -3.52 31.81 -42.20
N GLY A 7 -4.54 31.17 -41.60
CA GLY A 7 -4.90 31.37 -40.19
C GLY A 7 -3.95 30.65 -39.23
N PRO A 8 -3.84 31.08 -37.96
CA PRO A 8 -2.87 30.59 -37.00
C PRO A 8 -3.20 29.17 -36.46
N PRO A 9 -2.24 28.44 -35.87
CA PRO A 9 -2.36 27.02 -35.57
C PRO A 9 -3.15 26.80 -34.28
N HIS A 10 -4.48 26.75 -34.36
CA HIS A 10 -5.32 26.33 -33.23
C HIS A 10 -5.21 24.84 -32.87
N SER A 11 -4.54 24.03 -33.72
CA SER A 11 -4.51 22.57 -33.59
C SER A 11 -3.52 22.05 -32.53
N THR A 12 -2.52 22.86 -32.12
CA THR A 12 -1.44 22.42 -31.22
C THR A 12 -1.82 22.48 -29.73
N LEU A 13 -2.63 23.48 -29.33
CA LEU A 13 -3.09 23.66 -27.94
C LEU A 13 -4.12 22.61 -27.53
N ALA A 14 -5.10 22.32 -28.39
CA ALA A 14 -6.13 21.32 -28.13
C ALA A 14 -5.52 19.90 -28.00
N ALA A 15 -4.55 19.55 -28.85
CA ALA A 15 -3.84 18.27 -28.76
C ALA A 15 -2.97 18.16 -27.48
N GLN A 16 -2.38 19.26 -27.02
CA GLN A 16 -1.64 19.30 -25.76
C GLN A 16 -2.58 19.13 -24.55
N GLU A 17 -3.71 19.85 -24.52
CA GLU A 17 -4.73 19.74 -23.47
C GLU A 17 -5.33 18.34 -23.41
N GLU A 18 -5.62 17.73 -24.56
CA GLU A 18 -6.18 16.37 -24.64
C GLU A 18 -5.17 15.31 -24.18
N SER A 19 -3.88 15.45 -24.53
CA SER A 19 -2.82 14.57 -24.03
C SER A 19 -2.57 14.74 -22.51
N ARG A 20 -2.60 15.97 -22.00
CA ARG A 20 -2.48 16.27 -20.55
C ARG A 20 -3.65 15.68 -19.78
N ASN A 21 -4.87 15.82 -20.30
CA ASN A 21 -6.08 15.25 -19.72
C ASN A 21 -6.06 13.71 -19.75
N SER A 22 -5.57 13.10 -20.83
CA SER A 22 -5.38 11.66 -20.93
C SER A 22 -4.34 11.14 -19.92
N TYR A 23 -3.19 11.81 -19.82
CA TYR A 23 -2.14 11.47 -18.86
C TYR A 23 -2.62 11.59 -17.41
N GLN A 24 -3.39 12.63 -17.09
CA GLN A 24 -3.96 12.81 -15.76
C GLN A 24 -4.93 11.68 -15.39
N LYS A 25 -5.84 11.29 -16.29
CA LYS A 25 -6.74 10.15 -16.08
C LYS A 25 -6.01 8.83 -15.83
N VAL A 26 -4.95 8.56 -16.60
CA VAL A 26 -4.12 7.34 -16.42
C VAL A 26 -3.39 7.38 -15.07
N THR A 27 -2.91 8.56 -14.67
CA THR A 27 -2.24 8.76 -13.37
C THR A 27 -3.22 8.56 -12.22
N ASP A 28 -4.41 9.17 -12.27
CA ASP A 28 -5.46 9.02 -11.26
C ASP A 28 -5.90 7.55 -11.12
N TYR A 29 -6.08 6.86 -12.25
CA TYR A 29 -6.42 5.43 -12.24
C TYR A 29 -5.30 4.57 -11.62
N THR A 30 -4.04 4.89 -11.91
CA THR A 30 -2.88 4.18 -11.34
C THR A 30 -2.79 4.39 -9.83
N ILE A 31 -3.02 5.62 -9.36
CA ILE A 31 -3.05 5.96 -7.93
C ILE A 31 -4.20 5.20 -7.25
N GLN A 32 -5.38 5.14 -7.86
CA GLN A 32 -6.52 4.40 -7.34
C GLN A 32 -6.21 2.90 -7.18
N ILE A 33 -5.66 2.25 -8.21
CA ILE A 33 -5.25 0.83 -8.13
C ILE A 33 -4.23 0.62 -7.00
N ALA A 34 -3.22 1.48 -6.92
CA ALA A 34 -2.16 1.31 -5.93
C ALA A 34 -2.69 1.52 -4.49
N THR A 35 -3.68 2.40 -4.33
CA THR A 35 -4.40 2.62 -3.06
C THR A 35 -5.18 1.36 -2.68
N ASP A 36 -5.95 0.78 -3.60
CA ASP A 36 -6.75 -0.41 -3.33
C ASP A 36 -5.88 -1.64 -3.04
N ASN A 37 -4.77 -1.80 -3.77
CA ASN A 37 -3.78 -2.83 -3.47
C ASN A 37 -3.16 -2.65 -2.07
N SER A 38 -2.85 -1.41 -1.67
CA SER A 38 -2.33 -1.13 -0.33
C SER A 38 -3.34 -1.44 0.76
N ARG A 39 -4.63 -1.15 0.54
CA ARG A 39 -5.71 -1.54 1.46
C ARG A 39 -5.83 -3.06 1.60
N ASN A 40 -5.69 -3.81 0.52
CA ASN A 40 -5.67 -5.28 0.56
C ASN A 40 -4.48 -5.82 1.36
N ILE A 41 -3.29 -5.24 1.16
CA ILE A 41 -2.08 -5.65 1.90
C ILE A 41 -2.24 -5.35 3.41
N ILE A 42 -2.82 -4.20 3.78
CA ILE A 42 -3.14 -3.86 5.18
C ILE A 42 -4.05 -4.93 5.79
N LEU A 43 -5.10 -5.35 5.08
CA LEU A 43 -6.03 -6.37 5.58
C LEU A 43 -5.32 -7.71 5.82
N LEU A 44 -4.50 -8.15 4.87
CA LEU A 44 -3.72 -9.39 5.00
C LEU A 44 -2.72 -9.32 6.16
N ALA A 45 -2.00 -8.21 6.29
CA ALA A 45 -1.03 -8.01 7.37
C ALA A 45 -1.71 -8.04 8.75
N ARG A 46 -2.90 -7.43 8.89
CA ARG A 46 -3.69 -7.50 10.13
C ARG A 46 -4.15 -8.91 10.44
N GLN A 47 -4.66 -9.63 9.44
CA GLN A 47 -5.12 -11.00 9.63
C GLN A 47 -3.97 -11.92 10.09
N GLN A 48 -2.79 -11.78 9.47
CA GLN A 48 -1.59 -12.53 9.88
C GLN A 48 -1.14 -12.15 11.28
N ALA A 49 -1.14 -10.86 11.64
CA ALA A 49 -0.80 -10.40 12.98
C ALA A 49 -1.72 -11.03 14.05
N THR A 50 -3.04 -11.05 13.81
CA THR A 50 -4.00 -11.71 14.71
C THR A 50 -3.74 -13.21 14.85
N TRP A 51 -3.39 -13.90 13.75
CA TRP A 51 -3.04 -15.32 13.82
C TRP A 51 -1.75 -15.57 14.59
N LEU A 52 -0.74 -14.71 14.43
CA LEU A 52 0.51 -14.80 15.18
C LEU A 52 0.29 -14.54 16.67
N GLU A 53 -0.49 -13.52 17.05
CA GLU A 53 -0.84 -13.24 18.44
C GLU A 53 -1.49 -14.45 19.11
N ASN A 54 -2.48 -15.06 18.46
CA ASN A 54 -3.14 -16.27 18.97
C ASN A 54 -2.19 -17.46 19.07
N THR A 55 -1.27 -17.62 18.12
CA THR A 55 -0.32 -18.74 18.10
C THR A 55 0.77 -18.57 19.16
N ILE A 56 1.24 -17.33 19.38
CA ILE A 56 2.16 -16.97 20.46
C ILE A 56 1.52 -17.29 21.80
N GLU A 57 0.25 -16.91 22.00
CA GLU A 57 -0.44 -17.19 23.25
C GLU A 57 -0.59 -18.70 23.49
N GLN A 58 -0.98 -19.47 22.47
CA GLN A 58 -1.01 -20.93 22.56
C GLN A 58 0.36 -21.54 22.87
N ALA A 59 1.43 -21.01 22.29
CA ALA A 59 2.79 -21.46 22.56
C ALA A 59 3.22 -21.13 24.00
N ARG A 60 2.82 -19.98 24.54
CA ARG A 60 3.08 -19.61 25.95
C ARG A 60 2.37 -20.56 26.91
N THR A 61 1.11 -20.90 26.68
CA THR A 61 0.40 -21.89 27.50
C THR A 61 1.09 -23.27 27.46
N LYS A 62 1.61 -23.68 26.29
CA LYS A 62 2.36 -24.94 26.17
C LYS A 62 3.73 -24.89 26.86
N LEU A 63 4.39 -23.72 26.83
CA LEU A 63 5.66 -23.50 27.52
C LEU A 63 5.50 -23.66 29.05
N GLU A 64 4.40 -23.14 29.63
CA GLU A 64 4.10 -23.28 31.06
C GLU A 64 3.93 -24.73 31.52
N THR A 65 3.53 -25.63 30.61
CA THR A 65 3.31 -27.05 30.89
C THR A 65 4.43 -27.95 30.37
N ALA A 66 5.49 -27.37 29.79
CA ALA A 66 6.63 -28.11 29.28
C ALA A 66 7.39 -28.79 30.43
N ASN A 67 7.68 -30.09 30.28
CA ASN A 67 8.25 -30.93 31.33
C ASN A 67 9.73 -31.29 31.11
N CYS A 68 10.37 -30.75 30.07
CA CYS A 68 11.78 -30.98 29.79
C CYS A 68 12.45 -29.74 29.18
N GLU A 69 13.75 -29.62 29.44
CA GLU A 69 14.59 -28.50 29.00
C GLU A 69 14.53 -28.27 27.49
N PHE A 70 14.54 -29.36 26.70
CA PHE A 70 14.43 -29.28 25.25
C PHE A 70 13.09 -28.65 24.80
N ALA A 71 11.97 -29.07 25.38
CA ALA A 71 10.66 -28.53 25.03
C ALA A 71 10.53 -27.06 25.42
N THR A 72 11.04 -26.68 26.60
CA THR A 72 11.11 -25.28 27.06
C THR A 72 11.90 -24.41 26.08
N TRP A 73 13.13 -24.81 25.74
CA TRP A 73 13.98 -24.09 24.80
C TRP A 73 13.34 -23.97 23.41
N TRP A 74 12.70 -25.05 22.94
CA TRP A 74 12.04 -25.07 21.63
C TRP A 74 10.85 -24.10 21.58
N PHE A 75 9.96 -24.11 22.58
CA PHE A 75 8.84 -23.18 22.64
C PHE A 75 9.29 -21.73 22.79
N ASP A 76 10.31 -21.46 23.62
CA ASP A 76 10.86 -20.11 23.77
C ASP A 76 11.42 -19.59 22.43
N THR A 77 12.20 -20.42 21.72
CA THR A 77 12.73 -20.09 20.40
C THR A 77 11.60 -19.83 19.39
N LEU A 78 10.57 -20.68 19.36
CA LEU A 78 9.42 -20.48 18.48
C LEU A 78 8.67 -19.17 18.79
N ILE A 79 8.46 -18.85 20.06
CA ILE A 79 7.82 -17.60 20.48
C ILE A 79 8.63 -16.40 20.00
N GLN A 80 9.96 -16.41 20.18
CA GLN A 80 10.83 -15.33 19.72
C GLN A 80 10.72 -15.11 18.21
N ILE A 81 10.74 -16.18 17.41
CA ILE A 81 10.57 -16.09 15.95
C ILE A 81 9.19 -15.50 15.59
N MET A 82 8.12 -15.97 16.22
CA MET A 82 6.77 -15.48 15.94
C MET A 82 6.59 -14.01 16.34
N VAL A 83 7.23 -13.56 17.43
CA VAL A 83 7.21 -12.13 17.84
C VAL A 83 7.88 -11.26 16.78
N VAL A 84 9.01 -11.69 16.21
CA VAL A 84 9.68 -10.95 15.13
C VAL A 84 8.79 -10.86 13.89
N GLU A 85 8.13 -11.95 13.51
CA GLU A 85 7.19 -11.94 12.37
C GLU A 85 5.94 -11.10 12.66
N LEU A 86 5.45 -11.06 13.89
CA LEU A 86 4.34 -10.19 14.29
C LEU A 86 4.70 -8.71 14.11
N ASP A 87 5.90 -8.31 14.54
CA ASP A 87 6.40 -6.95 14.36
C ASP A 87 6.60 -6.61 12.88
N ARG A 88 6.99 -7.59 12.05
CA ARG A 88 7.06 -7.44 10.60
C ARG A 88 5.68 -7.18 9.99
N CYS A 89 4.65 -7.95 10.37
CA CYS A 89 3.27 -7.71 9.91
C CYS A 89 2.80 -6.29 10.26
N ARG A 90 3.04 -5.85 11.50
CA ARG A 90 2.70 -4.49 11.96
C ARG A 90 3.45 -3.40 11.20
N SER A 91 4.72 -3.64 10.87
CA SER A 91 5.55 -2.72 10.08
C SER A 91 5.03 -2.59 8.64
N ILE A 92 4.66 -3.70 8.00
CA ILE A 92 4.04 -3.72 6.67
C ILE A 92 2.73 -2.93 6.70
N GLU A 93 1.90 -3.16 7.72
CA GLU A 93 0.64 -2.43 7.88
C GLU A 93 0.87 -0.91 7.96
N ALA A 94 1.81 -0.47 8.81
CA ALA A 94 2.14 0.94 8.98
C ALA A 94 2.66 1.60 7.69
N ALA A 95 3.51 0.89 6.95
CA ALA A 95 4.04 1.37 5.67
C ALA A 95 2.92 1.56 4.64
N HIS A 96 2.03 0.57 4.48
CA HIS A 96 0.93 0.68 3.52
C HIS A 96 -0.15 1.68 3.97
N ARG A 97 -0.38 1.88 5.27
CA ARG A 97 -1.25 2.98 5.74
C ARG A 97 -0.71 4.34 5.30
N THR A 98 0.60 4.55 5.43
CA THR A 98 1.27 5.78 4.99
C THR A 98 1.13 5.98 3.49
N MET A 99 1.26 4.89 2.72
CA MET A 99 1.07 4.88 1.27
C MET A 99 -0.36 5.29 0.87
N VAL A 100 -1.38 4.73 1.51
CA VAL A 100 -2.79 5.10 1.28
C VAL A 100 -3.03 6.58 1.55
N ILE A 101 -2.58 7.09 2.70
CA ILE A 101 -2.74 8.52 3.05
C ILE A 101 -2.07 9.41 2.00
N THR A 102 -0.87 9.05 1.57
CA THR A 102 -0.12 9.82 0.57
C THR A 102 -0.84 9.82 -0.78
N MET A 103 -1.35 8.66 -1.22
CA MET A 103 -2.08 8.51 -2.48
C MET A 103 -3.40 9.27 -2.48
N GLU A 104 -4.16 9.20 -1.39
CA GLU A 104 -5.40 9.96 -1.23
C GLU A 104 -5.14 11.48 -1.26
N ALA A 105 -4.05 11.95 -0.65
CA ALA A 105 -3.66 13.36 -0.71
C ALA A 105 -3.28 13.81 -2.13
N LEU A 106 -2.61 12.96 -2.91
CA LEU A 106 -2.28 13.23 -4.32
C LEU A 106 -3.54 13.32 -5.21
N MET A 107 -4.59 12.55 -4.89
CA MET A 107 -5.87 12.63 -5.62
C MET A 107 -6.73 13.85 -5.22
N GLN A 108 -6.53 14.38 -4.01
CA GLN A 108 -7.26 15.56 -3.52
C GLN A 108 -6.64 16.89 -3.98
N THR A 109 -5.43 16.87 -4.56
CA THR A 109 -4.80 18.10 -5.05
C THR A 109 -5.55 18.54 -6.32
N PRO A 110 -6.31 19.65 -6.30
CA PRO A 110 -6.97 20.12 -7.50
C PRO A 110 -5.89 20.40 -8.54
N GLY A 111 -6.06 19.86 -9.75
CA GLY A 111 -5.16 20.12 -10.86
C GLY A 111 -4.88 21.62 -10.92
N SER A 112 -3.63 22.00 -10.65
CA SER A 112 -3.24 23.40 -10.66
C SER A 112 -3.44 23.89 -12.09
N SER A 113 -4.53 24.61 -12.29
CA SER A 113 -4.84 25.39 -13.48
C SER A 113 -3.80 26.50 -13.57
N ILE A 114 -2.65 26.17 -14.13
CA ILE A 114 -1.68 27.12 -14.69
C ILE A 114 -1.95 27.18 -16.19
#